data_AF-A9E9Z1-F1
#
_entry.id   AF-A9E9Z1-F1
#
_cell.length_a   1.000
_cell.length_b   1.000
_cell.length_c   1.000
_cell.angle_alpha   90.00
_cell.angle_beta   90.00
_cell.angle_gamma   90.00
#
_symmetry.space_group_name_H-M   'P 1'
#
loop_
_entity.id
_entity.type
_entity.pdbx_description
1 polymer ?
#
loop_
_entity_poly.entity_id
_entity_poly.type
_entity_poly.pdbx_seq_one_letter_code
_entity_poly.pdbx_strand_id
1 'polypeptide(L)'
;MTIQDLQAIDLEKVAYPTIKATALELLEDYADEAEENRADFLKDAQEAIDAVYKMIQANSPEALPTNKDEKKVSKNTNEPSKESPKKKKLTKEEMDAYGERIKKCRLEIKEYNAKRREEQPKKPAKKRHEKIEGYLISIGNLVPDNLKDNLDILEASQKILSKTGREIMKVYRMDQLKIKEVQQEIEEKYKKKEEKIKKDNDE
;
A
#
# COMPACT_ATOMS: atom_id res chain seq x y z
N MET A 1 -10.46 -0.34 -20.65
CA MET A 1 -10.35 -1.80 -20.45
C MET A 1 -11.64 -2.27 -19.82
N THR A 2 -12.03 -3.51 -20.07
CA THR A 2 -13.29 -4.08 -19.61
C THR A 2 -13.04 -5.13 -18.54
N ILE A 3 -14.08 -5.49 -17.80
CA ILE A 3 -14.00 -6.61 -16.86
C ILE A 3 -13.61 -7.94 -17.55
N GLN A 4 -13.96 -8.10 -18.83
CA GLN A 4 -13.58 -9.25 -19.65
C GLN A 4 -12.07 -9.29 -19.91
N ASP A 5 -11.44 -8.12 -20.06
CA ASP A 5 -9.98 -8.02 -20.21
C ASP A 5 -9.27 -8.47 -18.93
N LEU A 6 -9.84 -8.19 -17.75
CA LEU A 6 -9.34 -8.69 -16.46
C LEU A 6 -9.56 -10.20 -16.29
N GLN A 7 -10.71 -10.73 -16.72
CA GLN A 7 -11.01 -12.17 -16.68
C GLN A 7 -10.05 -12.99 -17.56
N ALA A 8 -9.51 -12.39 -18.62
CA ALA A 8 -8.58 -13.04 -19.53
C ALA A 8 -7.11 -13.06 -19.04
N ILE A 9 -6.81 -12.42 -17.90
CA ILE A 9 -5.45 -12.36 -17.34
C ILE A 9 -5.11 -13.67 -16.62
N ASP A 10 -3.89 -14.16 -16.87
CA ASP A 10 -3.32 -15.28 -16.11
C ASP A 10 -2.79 -14.78 -14.76
N LEU A 11 -3.67 -14.82 -13.75
CA LEU A 11 -3.38 -14.34 -12.38
C LEU A 11 -2.25 -15.13 -11.69
N GLU A 12 -1.82 -16.29 -12.18
CA GLU A 12 -0.66 -17.00 -11.63
C GLU A 12 0.66 -16.35 -12.01
N LYS A 13 0.69 -15.66 -13.15
CA LYS A 13 1.88 -14.96 -13.68
C LYS A 13 2.00 -13.51 -13.20
N VAL A 14 1.05 -13.03 -12.40
CA VAL A 14 1.13 -11.70 -11.79
C VAL A 14 2.14 -11.72 -10.66
N ALA A 15 3.24 -10.98 -10.83
CA ALA A 15 4.40 -10.98 -9.94
C ALA A 15 4.09 -10.46 -8.52
N TYR A 16 3.13 -9.54 -8.40
CA TYR A 16 2.81 -8.88 -7.14
C TYR A 16 1.52 -9.44 -6.51
N PRO A 17 1.59 -10.02 -5.29
CA PRO A 17 0.44 -10.57 -4.61
C PRO A 17 -0.68 -9.56 -4.34
N THR A 18 -0.34 -8.29 -4.12
CA THR A 18 -1.30 -7.21 -3.89
C THR A 18 -2.12 -6.91 -5.13
N ILE A 19 -1.47 -6.76 -6.29
CA ILE A 19 -2.15 -6.54 -7.59
C ILE A 19 -3.05 -7.74 -7.92
N LYS A 20 -2.56 -8.96 -7.67
CA LYS A 20 -3.34 -10.19 -7.83
C LYS A 20 -4.58 -10.22 -6.94
N ALA A 21 -4.44 -9.84 -5.67
CA ALA A 21 -5.56 -9.79 -4.73
C ALA A 21 -6.62 -8.77 -5.16
N THR A 22 -6.21 -7.57 -5.58
CA THR A 22 -7.14 -6.53 -6.05
C THR A 22 -7.85 -6.93 -7.35
N ALA A 23 -7.16 -7.62 -8.27
CA ALA A 23 -7.79 -8.18 -9.47
C ALA A 23 -8.83 -9.26 -9.12
N LEU A 24 -8.54 -10.12 -8.14
CA LEU A 24 -9.48 -11.13 -7.65
C LEU A 24 -10.70 -10.51 -6.98
N GLU A 25 -10.50 -9.53 -6.10
CA GLU A 25 -11.58 -8.82 -5.41
C GLU A 25 -12.55 -8.16 -6.40
N LEU A 26 -12.05 -7.48 -7.44
CA LEU A 26 -12.90 -6.91 -8.50
C LEU A 26 -13.68 -7.96 -9.31
N LEU A 27 -13.09 -9.15 -9.51
CA LEU A 27 -13.74 -10.25 -10.23
C LEU A 27 -14.79 -10.94 -9.36
N GLU A 28 -14.53 -11.07 -8.06
CA GLU A 28 -15.48 -11.60 -7.06
C GLU A 28 -16.66 -10.64 -6.89
N ASP A 29 -16.41 -9.35 -6.69
CA ASP A 29 -17.46 -8.32 -6.59
C ASP A 29 -18.36 -8.31 -7.83
N TYR A 30 -17.78 -8.43 -9.03
CA TYR A 30 -18.56 -8.52 -10.27
C TYR A 30 -19.36 -9.83 -10.39
N ALA A 31 -18.83 -10.94 -9.88
CA ALA A 31 -19.49 -12.24 -9.92
C ALA A 31 -20.66 -12.33 -8.93
N ASP A 32 -20.51 -11.70 -7.76
CA ASP A 32 -21.52 -11.63 -6.70
C ASP A 32 -22.63 -10.60 -7.01
N GLU A 33 -22.39 -9.66 -7.92
CA GLU A 33 -23.37 -8.67 -8.34
C GLU A 33 -24.50 -9.26 -9.20
N ALA A 34 -25.73 -8.85 -8.89
CA ALA A 34 -26.92 -9.25 -9.64
C ALA A 34 -26.86 -8.73 -11.09
N GLU A 35 -27.34 -9.52 -12.06
CA GLU A 35 -27.23 -9.20 -13.50
C GLU A 35 -27.79 -7.81 -13.85
N GLU A 36 -28.85 -7.39 -13.18
CA GLU A 36 -29.50 -6.09 -13.35
C GLU A 36 -28.64 -4.89 -12.89
N ASN A 37 -27.72 -5.09 -11.96
CA ASN A 37 -26.87 -4.05 -11.38
C ASN A 37 -25.45 -4.01 -11.98
N ARG A 38 -25.05 -5.05 -12.73
CA ARG A 38 -23.70 -5.15 -13.31
C ARG A 38 -23.33 -3.95 -14.18
N ALA A 39 -24.28 -3.33 -14.86
CA ALA A 39 -24.02 -2.16 -15.70
C ALA A 39 -23.61 -0.92 -14.89
N ASP A 40 -24.21 -0.74 -13.71
CA ASP A 40 -23.88 0.38 -12.84
C ASP A 40 -22.61 0.09 -12.04
N PHE A 41 -22.41 -1.15 -11.58
CA PHE A 41 -21.11 -1.59 -11.03
C PHE A 41 -19.97 -1.33 -12.01
N LEU A 42 -20.13 -1.66 -13.29
CA LEU A 42 -19.08 -1.45 -14.29
C LEU A 42 -18.75 0.03 -14.51
N LYS A 43 -19.73 0.94 -14.39
CA LYS A 43 -19.44 2.38 -14.44
C LYS A 43 -18.61 2.84 -13.25
N ASP A 44 -18.98 2.39 -12.05
CA ASP A 44 -18.32 2.80 -10.81
C ASP A 44 -16.92 2.16 -10.68
N ALA A 45 -16.78 0.92 -11.11
CA ALA A 45 -15.54 0.15 -11.08
C ALA A 45 -14.60 0.41 -12.27
N GLN A 46 -15.04 1.15 -13.30
CA GLN A 46 -14.28 1.34 -14.55
C GLN A 46 -12.86 1.88 -14.30
N GLU A 47 -12.73 2.90 -13.43
CA GLU A 47 -11.42 3.47 -13.09
C GLU A 47 -10.51 2.47 -12.37
N ALA A 48 -11.09 1.64 -11.48
CA ALA A 48 -10.36 0.60 -10.76
C ALA A 48 -9.91 -0.53 -11.70
N ILE A 49 -10.79 -0.96 -12.60
CA ILE A 49 -10.50 -1.95 -13.65
C ILE A 49 -9.33 -1.47 -14.53
N ASP A 50 -9.39 -0.23 -14.99
CA ASP A 50 -8.34 0.37 -15.82
C ASP A 50 -7.01 0.51 -15.06
N ALA A 51 -7.05 0.88 -13.78
CA ALA A 51 -5.87 1.01 -12.94
C ALA A 51 -5.18 -0.34 -12.71
N VAL A 52 -5.94 -1.37 -12.33
CA VAL A 52 -5.40 -2.73 -12.09
C VAL A 52 -4.81 -3.30 -13.38
N TYR A 53 -5.51 -3.16 -14.52
CA TYR A 53 -5.00 -3.62 -15.80
C TYR A 53 -3.67 -2.95 -16.19
N LYS A 54 -3.55 -1.62 -16.02
CA LYS A 54 -2.29 -0.89 -16.27
C LYS A 54 -1.16 -1.33 -15.33
N MET A 55 -1.47 -1.61 -14.07
CA MET A 55 -0.47 -2.10 -13.12
C MET A 55 0.02 -3.50 -13.51
N ILE A 56 -0.86 -4.38 -13.98
CA ILE A 56 -0.47 -5.71 -14.50
C ILE A 56 0.36 -5.56 -15.77
N GLN A 57 -0.03 -4.68 -16.69
CA GLN A 57 0.73 -4.40 -17.91
C GLN A 57 2.16 -3.92 -17.62
N ALA A 58 2.33 -3.02 -16.64
CA ALA A 58 3.63 -2.45 -16.30
C ALA A 58 4.56 -3.44 -15.58
N ASN A 59 4.00 -4.35 -14.79
CA ASN A 59 4.74 -5.17 -13.84
C ASN A 59 4.78 -6.67 -14.18
N SER A 60 3.81 -7.16 -14.94
CA SER A 60 3.63 -8.56 -15.28
C SER A 60 3.00 -8.71 -16.67
N PRO A 61 3.64 -8.16 -17.73
CA PRO A 61 3.11 -8.22 -19.09
C PRO A 61 2.95 -9.67 -19.60
N GLU A 62 3.69 -10.61 -19.01
CA GLU A 62 3.58 -12.06 -19.27
C GLU A 62 2.25 -12.69 -18.81
N ALA A 63 1.51 -12.00 -17.94
CA ALA A 63 0.18 -12.41 -17.48
C ALA A 63 -0.94 -12.01 -18.45
N LEU A 64 -0.66 -11.11 -19.40
CA LEU A 64 -1.67 -10.63 -20.35
C LEU A 64 -1.86 -11.63 -21.50
N PRO A 65 -3.10 -11.78 -22.02
CA PRO A 65 -3.35 -12.59 -23.20
C PRO A 65 -2.55 -12.02 -24.38
N THR A 66 -1.76 -12.88 -25.02
CA THR A 66 -0.84 -12.49 -26.09
C THR A 66 -1.61 -12.13 -27.36
N ASN A 67 -1.98 -10.86 -27.51
CA ASN A 67 -2.22 -10.23 -28.81
C ASN A 67 -1.19 -9.13 -29.02
N LYS A 68 -0.50 -9.25 -30.17
CA LYS A 68 0.67 -8.51 -30.64
C LYS A 68 0.57 -6.99 -30.40
N ASP A 69 1.60 -6.39 -29.79
CA ASP A 69 2.58 -5.56 -30.51
C ASP A 69 3.74 -5.11 -29.59
N GLU A 70 4.93 -5.51 -30.04
CA GLU A 70 6.30 -5.05 -29.78
C GLU A 70 6.64 -4.13 -28.57
N LYS A 71 7.53 -4.61 -27.69
CA LYS A 71 8.98 -4.30 -27.78
C LYS A 71 9.83 -5.14 -26.83
N LYS A 72 10.84 -5.76 -27.43
CA LYS A 72 11.97 -6.48 -26.81
C LYS A 72 12.77 -5.55 -25.89
N VAL A 73 13.15 -6.03 -24.70
CA VAL A 73 14.53 -5.90 -24.20
C VAL A 73 14.95 -7.23 -23.56
N SER A 74 16.00 -7.78 -24.13
CA SER A 74 16.78 -8.95 -23.72
C SER A 74 17.59 -8.68 -22.43
N LYS A 75 17.80 -9.70 -21.58
CA LYS A 75 19.01 -10.56 -21.61
C LYS A 75 19.24 -11.27 -20.25
N ASN A 76 19.20 -12.59 -20.33
CA ASN A 76 19.92 -13.64 -19.58
C ASN A 76 20.42 -13.39 -18.16
N THR A 77 20.01 -14.30 -17.26
CA THR A 77 20.98 -15.12 -16.50
C THR A 77 20.41 -16.51 -16.27
N ASN A 78 21.04 -17.51 -16.90
CA ASN A 78 20.91 -18.92 -16.55
C ASN A 78 21.65 -19.12 -15.22
N GLU A 79 20.93 -19.51 -14.17
CA GLU A 79 21.51 -20.17 -13.00
C GLU A 79 20.69 -21.42 -12.65
N PRO A 80 21.35 -22.49 -12.17
CA PRO A 80 20.79 -23.83 -12.14
C PRO A 80 19.72 -23.97 -11.05
N SER A 81 18.55 -24.46 -11.45
CA SER A 81 17.46 -24.87 -10.57
C SER A 81 17.96 -25.90 -9.56
N LYS A 82 18.21 -25.48 -8.32
CA LYS A 82 18.23 -26.39 -7.17
C LYS A 82 16.81 -26.90 -6.98
N GLU A 83 16.64 -28.22 -7.02
CA GLU A 83 15.38 -28.90 -6.69
C GLU A 83 14.79 -28.29 -5.41
N SER A 84 13.68 -27.57 -5.59
CA SER A 84 12.89 -27.13 -4.46
C SER A 84 12.26 -28.37 -3.82
N PRO A 85 12.34 -28.52 -2.49
CA PRO A 85 11.73 -29.66 -1.83
C PRO A 85 10.23 -29.65 -2.15
N LYS A 86 9.74 -30.74 -2.74
CA LYS A 86 8.32 -30.91 -3.12
C LYS A 86 7.45 -30.44 -1.96
N LYS A 87 6.74 -29.32 -2.15
CA LYS A 87 5.78 -28.80 -1.18
C LYS A 87 4.76 -29.90 -0.90
N LYS A 88 4.81 -30.50 0.30
CA LYS A 88 3.77 -31.44 0.72
C LYS A 88 2.44 -30.69 0.68
N LYS A 89 1.50 -31.16 -0.15
CA LYS A 89 0.12 -30.67 -0.11
C LYS A 89 -0.45 -31.14 1.23
N LEU A 90 -0.58 -30.22 2.18
CA LEU A 90 -1.23 -30.48 3.46
C LEU A 90 -2.68 -30.88 3.19
N THR A 91 -3.14 -31.89 3.92
CA THR A 91 -4.54 -32.31 3.89
C THR A 91 -5.43 -31.23 4.50
N LYS A 92 -6.72 -31.24 4.15
CA LYS A 92 -7.69 -30.24 4.66
C LYS A 92 -7.72 -30.23 6.20
N GLU A 93 -7.63 -31.40 6.81
CA GLU A 93 -7.58 -31.59 8.27
C GLU A 93 -6.32 -30.98 8.90
N GLU A 94 -5.15 -31.10 8.25
CA GLU A 94 -3.93 -30.45 8.72
C GLU A 94 -4.02 -28.93 8.60
N MET A 95 -4.60 -28.41 7.51
CA MET A 95 -4.82 -26.97 7.32
C MET A 95 -5.79 -26.39 8.36
N ASP A 96 -6.88 -27.10 8.67
CA ASP A 96 -7.84 -26.72 9.69
C ASP A 96 -7.20 -26.74 11.09
N ALA A 97 -6.42 -27.78 11.40
CA ALA A 97 -5.66 -27.87 12.65
C ALA A 97 -4.61 -26.75 12.80
N TYR A 98 -3.96 -26.33 11.71
CA TYR A 98 -3.09 -25.16 11.70
C TYR A 98 -3.88 -23.87 11.93
N GLY A 99 -5.05 -23.72 11.30
CA GLY A 99 -5.96 -22.60 11.50
C GLY A 99 -6.39 -22.46 12.96
N GLU A 100 -6.71 -23.56 13.64
CA GLU A 100 -7.05 -23.57 15.06
C GLU A 100 -5.86 -23.16 15.95
N ARG A 101 -4.65 -23.63 15.66
CA ARG A 101 -3.44 -23.22 16.38
C ARG A 101 -3.14 -21.73 16.21
N ILE A 102 -3.30 -21.20 15.00
CA ILE A 102 -3.13 -19.77 14.73
C ILE A 102 -4.17 -18.95 15.51
N LYS A 103 -5.42 -19.39 15.56
CA LYS A 103 -6.48 -18.74 16.36
C LYS A 103 -6.12 -18.69 17.84
N LYS A 104 -5.66 -19.82 18.42
CA LYS A 104 -5.21 -19.88 19.81
C LYS A 104 -4.03 -18.93 20.08
N CYS A 105 -3.02 -18.94 19.21
CA CYS A 105 -1.88 -18.03 19.31
C CYS A 105 -2.29 -16.55 19.24
N ARG A 106 -3.24 -16.19 18.36
CA ARG A 106 -3.78 -14.81 18.29
C ARG A 106 -4.48 -14.40 19.58
N LEU A 107 -5.23 -15.31 20.21
CA LEU A 107 -5.90 -15.05 21.49
C LEU A 107 -4.88 -14.87 22.62
N GLU A 108 -3.87 -15.73 22.71
CA GLU A 108 -2.78 -15.62 23.68
C GLU A 108 -2.03 -14.29 23.55
N ILE A 109 -1.69 -13.88 22.32
CA ILE A 109 -1.06 -12.57 22.05
C ILE A 109 -1.98 -11.42 22.47
N LYS A 110 -3.28 -11.53 22.22
CA LYS A 110 -4.25 -10.50 22.59
C LYS A 110 -4.35 -10.35 24.11
N GLU A 111 -4.41 -11.46 24.84
CA GLU A 111 -4.44 -11.49 26.31
C GLU A 111 -3.13 -10.97 26.91
N TYR A 112 -1.99 -11.40 26.38
CA TYR A 112 -0.68 -10.92 26.79
C TYR A 112 -0.54 -9.40 26.59
N ASN A 113 -0.96 -8.90 25.43
CA ASN A 113 -0.95 -7.46 25.14
C ASN A 113 -1.95 -6.68 25.99
N ALA A 114 -3.10 -7.26 26.36
CA ALA A 114 -4.08 -6.63 27.23
C ALA A 114 -3.49 -6.45 28.64
N LYS A 115 -2.91 -7.51 29.22
CA LYS A 115 -2.20 -7.45 30.52
C LYS A 115 -1.08 -6.41 30.50
N ARG A 116 -0.26 -6.38 29.44
CA ARG A 116 0.79 -5.36 29.28
C ARG A 116 0.25 -3.94 29.15
N ARG A 117 -0.96 -3.74 28.62
CA ARG A 117 -1.59 -2.42 28.49
C ARG A 117 -2.22 -1.94 29.79
N GLU A 118 -2.60 -2.85 30.69
CA GLU A 118 -3.11 -2.51 32.02
C GLU A 118 -1.99 -1.95 32.91
N GLU A 119 -0.77 -2.48 32.78
CA GLU A 119 0.41 -2.00 33.51
C GLU A 119 1.00 -0.71 32.93
N GLN A 120 0.69 -0.37 31.67
CA GLN A 120 1.18 0.85 31.02
C GLN A 120 0.18 1.99 31.15
N PRO A 121 0.65 3.24 31.36
CA PRO A 121 -0.24 4.39 31.31
C PRO A 121 -0.95 4.45 29.96
N LYS A 122 -2.28 4.59 29.98
CA LYS A 122 -3.08 4.76 28.76
C LYS A 122 -2.52 5.94 27.97
N LYS A 123 -2.01 5.67 26.76
CA LYS A 123 -1.59 6.74 25.86
C LYS A 123 -2.77 7.68 25.64
N PRO A 124 -2.57 9.00 25.75
CA PRO A 124 -3.65 9.95 25.50
C PRO A 124 -4.19 9.75 24.09
N ALA A 125 -5.51 9.87 23.94
CA ALA A 125 -6.12 9.79 22.63
C ALA A 125 -5.58 10.94 21.77
N LYS A 126 -5.11 10.61 20.56
CA LYS A 126 -4.57 11.62 19.65
C LYS A 126 -5.64 12.66 19.33
N LYS A 127 -5.27 13.93 19.45
CA LYS A 127 -6.13 15.06 19.09
C LYS A 127 -6.34 15.11 17.58
N ARG A 128 -7.35 15.85 17.10
CA ARG A 128 -7.67 15.91 15.66
C ARG A 128 -6.53 16.48 14.81
N HIS A 129 -5.81 17.50 15.31
CA HIS A 129 -4.67 18.07 14.59
C HIS A 129 -3.49 17.08 14.48
N GLU A 130 -3.17 16.37 15.57
CA GLU A 130 -2.14 15.30 15.58
C GLU A 130 -2.50 14.16 14.62
N LYS A 131 -3.79 13.87 14.43
CA LYS A 131 -4.23 12.90 13.42
C LYS A 131 -3.98 13.41 12.00
N ILE A 132 -4.36 14.66 11.71
CA ILE A 132 -4.16 15.29 10.39
C ILE A 132 -2.66 15.34 10.05
N GLU A 133 -1.84 15.80 10.99
CA GLU A 133 -0.39 15.83 10.88
C GLU A 133 0.19 14.43 10.62
N GLY A 134 -0.24 13.42 11.38
CA GLY A 134 0.17 12.04 11.18
C GLY A 134 -0.13 11.51 9.76
N TYR A 135 -1.29 11.86 9.21
CA TYR A 135 -1.62 11.50 7.82
C TYR A 135 -0.74 12.23 6.80
N LEU A 136 -0.51 13.54 6.96
CA LEU A 136 0.36 14.31 6.06
C LEU A 136 1.79 13.76 6.05
N ILE A 137 2.31 13.39 7.22
CA ILE A 137 3.64 12.78 7.33
C ILE A 137 3.68 11.40 6.66
N SER A 138 2.60 10.61 6.79
CA SER A 138 2.53 9.32 6.11
C SER A 138 2.57 9.48 4.59
N ILE A 139 1.92 10.50 4.04
CA ILE A 139 2.00 10.84 2.60
C ILE A 139 3.44 11.22 2.23
N GLY A 140 4.11 12.05 3.04
CA GLY A 140 5.51 12.42 2.83
C GLY A 140 6.50 11.25 2.94
N ASN A 141 6.11 10.11 3.51
CA ASN A 141 6.93 8.90 3.57
C ASN A 141 6.73 7.99 2.35
N LEU A 142 5.74 8.28 1.50
CA LEU A 142 5.51 7.57 0.24
C LEU A 142 6.39 8.08 -0.91
N VAL A 143 7.33 9.00 -0.64
CA VAL A 143 8.33 9.41 -1.62
C VAL A 143 9.13 8.17 -2.05
N PRO A 144 9.24 7.88 -3.37
CA PRO A 144 9.99 6.74 -3.88
C PRO A 144 11.45 6.74 -3.43
N ASP A 145 12.03 5.56 -3.17
CA ASP A 145 13.39 5.42 -2.62
C ASP A 145 14.44 6.13 -3.48
N ASN A 146 14.32 6.08 -4.80
CA ASN A 146 15.23 6.74 -5.75
C ASN A 146 15.17 8.28 -5.71
N LEU A 147 14.17 8.86 -5.03
CA LEU A 147 13.94 10.30 -4.93
C LEU A 147 13.99 10.80 -3.48
N LYS A 148 14.22 9.91 -2.49
CA LYS A 148 14.25 10.27 -1.07
C LYS A 148 15.39 11.21 -0.71
N ASP A 149 16.50 11.13 -1.43
CA ASP A 149 17.71 11.92 -1.18
C ASP A 149 17.78 13.19 -2.05
N ASN A 150 16.78 13.40 -2.92
CA ASN A 150 16.69 14.59 -3.73
C ASN A 150 16.10 15.74 -2.90
N LEU A 151 16.95 16.71 -2.56
CA LEU A 151 16.61 17.88 -1.76
C LEU A 151 15.46 18.71 -2.36
N ASP A 152 15.43 18.91 -3.67
CA ASP A 152 14.38 19.71 -4.33
C ASP A 152 13.00 19.03 -4.19
N ILE A 153 12.98 17.70 -4.30
CA ILE A 153 11.75 16.91 -4.15
C ILE A 153 11.29 16.90 -2.70
N LEU A 154 12.21 16.84 -1.74
CA LEU A 154 11.89 16.95 -0.32
C LEU A 154 11.32 18.32 0.03
N GLU A 155 11.94 19.40 -0.44
CA GLU A 155 11.46 20.78 -0.19
C GLU A 155 10.08 21.00 -0.83
N ALA A 156 9.90 20.57 -2.08
CA ALA A 156 8.62 20.65 -2.77
C ALA A 156 7.53 19.86 -2.02
N SER A 157 7.85 18.65 -1.57
CA SER A 157 6.95 17.79 -0.79
C SER A 157 6.57 18.44 0.54
N GLN A 158 7.56 18.97 1.27
CA GLN A 158 7.33 19.69 2.52
C GLN A 158 6.40 20.88 2.32
N LYS A 159 6.62 21.68 1.29
CA LYS A 159 5.84 22.88 0.99
C LYS A 159 4.38 22.54 0.69
N ILE A 160 4.14 21.51 -0.13
CA ILE A 160 2.79 21.04 -0.46
C ILE A 160 2.09 20.55 0.83
N LEU A 161 2.72 19.62 1.56
CA LEU A 161 2.12 19.03 2.76
C LEU A 161 1.85 20.06 3.86
N SER A 162 2.76 21.01 4.07
CA SER A 162 2.59 22.09 5.05
C SER A 162 1.45 23.03 4.66
N LYS A 163 1.29 23.33 3.37
CA LYS A 163 0.19 24.17 2.87
C LYS A 163 -1.14 23.43 3.01
N THR A 164 -1.21 22.18 2.57
CA THR A 164 -2.40 21.33 2.69
C THR A 164 -2.83 21.18 4.14
N GLY A 165 -1.90 20.91 5.07
CA GLY A 165 -2.21 20.83 6.50
C GLY A 165 -2.80 22.13 7.05
N ARG A 166 -2.22 23.27 6.71
CA ARG A 166 -2.76 24.58 7.09
C ARG A 166 -4.16 24.81 6.53
N GLU A 167 -4.39 24.50 5.27
CA GLU A 167 -5.70 24.72 4.62
C GLU A 167 -6.78 23.82 5.24
N ILE A 168 -6.51 22.53 5.44
CA ILE A 168 -7.42 21.59 6.10
C ILE A 168 -7.78 22.09 7.50
N MET A 169 -6.78 22.47 8.30
CA MET A 169 -7.01 22.95 9.66
C MET A 169 -7.79 24.27 9.69
N LYS A 170 -7.55 25.16 8.71
CA LYS A 170 -8.32 26.40 8.55
C LYS A 170 -9.79 26.13 8.20
N VAL A 171 -10.05 25.21 7.27
CA VAL A 171 -11.43 24.80 6.89
C VAL A 171 -12.16 24.22 8.09
N TYR A 172 -11.47 23.44 8.91
CA TYR A 172 -12.03 22.87 10.15
C TYR A 172 -12.06 23.85 11.34
N ARG A 173 -11.77 25.14 11.09
CA ARG A 173 -11.79 26.22 12.10
C ARG A 173 -10.94 25.90 13.33
N MET A 174 -9.79 25.26 13.14
CA MET A 174 -8.84 24.99 14.22
C MET A 174 -8.06 26.25 14.60
N ASP A 175 -7.64 26.34 15.87
CA ASP A 175 -6.89 27.50 16.40
C ASP A 175 -5.59 27.75 15.62
N GLN A 176 -5.29 29.02 15.36
CA GLN A 176 -4.08 29.41 14.63
C GLN A 176 -2.78 28.96 15.31
N LEU A 177 -2.77 28.83 16.64
CA LEU A 177 -1.62 28.30 17.39
C LEU A 177 -1.34 26.84 17.01
N LYS A 178 -2.38 25.99 16.95
CA LYS A 178 -2.28 24.58 16.55
C LYS A 178 -1.84 24.43 15.10
N ILE A 179 -2.30 25.34 14.23
CA ILE A 179 -1.87 25.37 12.82
C ILE A 179 -0.36 25.64 12.74
N LYS A 180 0.17 26.55 13.56
CA LYS A 180 1.61 26.85 13.60
C LYS A 180 2.43 25.68 14.16
N GLU A 181 1.97 25.05 15.24
CA GLU A 181 2.62 23.87 15.84
C GLU A 181 2.79 22.76 14.79
N VAL A 182 1.73 22.44 14.05
CA VAL A 182 1.77 21.40 13.01
C VAL A 182 2.73 21.76 11.87
N GLN A 183 2.77 23.03 11.46
CA GLN A 183 3.73 23.48 10.44
C GLN A 183 5.18 23.32 10.92
N GLN A 184 5.46 23.66 12.18
CA GLN A 184 6.79 23.51 12.77
C GLN A 184 7.21 22.05 12.86
N GLU A 185 6.32 21.16 13.29
CA GLU A 185 6.65 19.73 13.41
C GLU A 185 6.91 19.06 12.05
N ILE A 186 6.14 19.46 11.02
CA ILE A 186 6.42 19.03 9.64
C ILE A 186 7.81 19.53 9.21
N GLU A 187 8.09 20.82 9.41
CA GLU A 187 9.37 21.43 9.05
C GLU A 187 10.57 20.77 9.77
N GLU A 188 10.46 20.51 11.07
CA GLU A 188 11.51 19.82 11.83
C GLU A 188 11.79 18.41 11.31
N LYS A 189 10.74 17.67 10.91
CA LYS A 189 10.94 16.32 10.36
C LYS A 189 11.67 16.36 9.02
N TYR A 190 11.37 17.33 8.17
CA TYR A 190 12.06 17.50 6.90
C TYR A 190 13.50 17.98 7.10
N LYS A 191 13.76 18.93 8.00
CA LYS A 191 15.13 19.33 8.39
C LYS A 191 15.96 18.15 8.89
N LYS A 192 15.40 17.29 9.74
CA LYS A 192 16.08 16.07 10.21
C LYS A 192 16.38 15.08 9.07
N LYS A 193 15.54 15.03 8.02
CA LYS A 193 15.81 14.22 6.83
C LYS A 193 16.94 14.85 6.01
N GLU A 194 16.89 16.16 5.77
CA GLU A 194 17.94 16.90 5.06
C GLU A 194 19.30 16.79 5.74
N GLU A 195 19.37 16.94 7.07
CA GLU A 195 20.62 16.80 7.82
C GLU A 195 21.22 15.40 7.73
N LYS A 196 20.38 14.36 7.68
CA LYS A 196 20.84 12.98 7.46
C LYS A 196 21.39 12.82 6.05
N ILE A 197 20.65 13.27 5.05
CA ILE A 197 21.07 13.21 3.64
C ILE A 197 22.37 13.96 3.42
N LYS A 198 22.56 15.13 4.05
CA LYS A 198 23.81 15.90 3.96
C LYS A 198 24.98 15.13 4.58
N LYS A 199 24.79 14.53 5.76
CA LYS A 199 25.82 13.70 6.40
C LYS A 199 26.17 12.46 5.58
N ASP A 200 25.16 11.78 5.04
CA ASP A 200 25.34 10.55 4.26
C ASP A 200 25.97 10.80 2.87
N ASN A 201 25.95 12.05 2.37
CA ASN A 201 26.63 12.45 1.14
C ASN A 201 28.05 13.06 1.37
N ASP A 202 28.38 13.45 2.62
CA ASP A 202 29.69 13.99 3.00
C ASP A 202 30.66 12.90 3.53
N GLU A 203 30.17 11.68 3.83
CA GLU A 203 30.95 10.45 4.13
C GLU A 203 31.21 9.59 2.88
#